data_AF-A0A2B4RJU7-F1
#
_entry.id   AF-A0A2B4RJU7-F1
#
_cell.length_a   1.000
_cell.length_b   1.000
_cell.length_c   1.000
_cell.angle_alpha   90.00
_cell.angle_beta   90.00
_cell.angle_gamma   90.00
#
_symmetry.space_group_name_H-M   'P 1'
#
loop_
_entity.id
_entity.type
_entity.pdbx_description
1 polymer ?
#
loop_
_entity_poly.entity_id
_entity_poly.type
_entity_poly.pdbx_seq_one_letter_code
_entity_poly.pdbx_strand_id
1 'polypeptide(L)'
;MAAEVDRETLKAENDRLRHTLFVMVADRQKMASKLTGVQNLGQQLQKKDMEIGNLREKIERLEGSLARAENRITQLSLQAGNGQHLSGQTAIVTPGVSKKVLEALTRDNTRLKQALDHLTNRGPAGVDLAVENKELHEIIMTLRDERDMKSNEVNELKTALAAVQEGNIELLKGQVLRLTALVTKLERNLNAKQVFCETVVTENESLKNELQSLRDDTVTRVRDLKRGLGQQSTHPDVRRILNQASASNSEELTMLTEEVSKLNRENRELEAKASEREHLIVELNRSKEEGATSKDLHTAQLKSYEEEQARFLQQLHALSDELTATKRDCAEKEIQLKDNEMEQELMRNALEGYENDFKMERQEKVKALSDREQASRESDQIKQRFEQLRQEHIGLRQNIEQMYANAQRQQAQGQNRLPNSGRSCAAQVQEPWQKPNPMRPRALGMEVQADGTGPDVTDSPTSPRKDAIPPMRRFTSQGSQLQCPNCRKLFPHDLLENHMRDCTGDD
;
A
#
# COMPACT_ATOMS: atom_id res chain seq x y z
N MET A 1 -64.66 -39.55 -93.92
CA MET A 1 -64.95 -40.35 -92.70
C MET A 1 -63.70 -41.05 -92.14
N ALA A 2 -63.01 -41.94 -92.84
CA ALA A 2 -61.82 -42.63 -92.28
C ALA A 2 -60.68 -41.67 -91.81
N ALA A 3 -60.36 -40.63 -92.59
CA ALA A 3 -59.31 -39.65 -92.25
C ALA A 3 -59.66 -38.70 -91.09
N GLU A 4 -60.95 -38.53 -90.78
CA GLU A 4 -61.42 -37.72 -89.63
C GLU A 4 -61.33 -38.50 -88.32
N VAL A 5 -61.65 -39.80 -88.37
CA VAL A 5 -61.48 -40.73 -87.25
C VAL A 5 -60.01 -40.88 -86.85
N ASP A 6 -59.08 -40.90 -87.82
CA ASP A 6 -57.63 -40.91 -87.55
C ASP A 6 -57.13 -39.60 -86.90
N ARG A 7 -57.72 -38.45 -87.26
CA ARG A 7 -57.35 -37.16 -86.67
C ARG A 7 -57.88 -36.99 -85.25
N GLU A 8 -59.10 -37.45 -84.97
CA GLU A 8 -59.68 -37.42 -83.62
C GLU A 8 -58.97 -38.39 -82.67
N THR A 9 -58.60 -39.58 -83.15
CA THR A 9 -57.81 -40.54 -82.36
C THR A 9 -56.41 -40.00 -82.05
N LEU A 10 -55.71 -39.40 -83.03
CA LEU A 10 -54.42 -38.73 -82.81
C LEU A 10 -54.53 -37.56 -81.82
N LYS A 11 -55.62 -36.79 -81.87
CA LYS A 11 -55.86 -35.70 -80.92
C LYS A 11 -56.10 -36.22 -79.51
N ALA A 12 -56.94 -37.25 -79.36
CA ALA A 12 -57.19 -37.89 -78.07
C ALA A 12 -55.91 -38.50 -77.48
N GLU A 13 -55.06 -39.09 -78.31
CA GLU A 13 -53.76 -39.61 -77.89
C GLU A 13 -52.79 -38.49 -77.52
N ASN A 14 -52.77 -37.37 -78.26
CA ASN A 14 -51.98 -36.18 -77.90
C ASN A 14 -52.43 -35.57 -76.57
N ASP A 15 -53.74 -35.47 -76.34
CA ASP A 15 -54.31 -34.98 -75.09
C ASP A 15 -53.99 -35.93 -73.93
N ARG A 16 -54.02 -37.25 -74.17
CA ARG A 16 -53.57 -38.25 -73.20
C ARG A 16 -52.09 -38.08 -72.86
N LEU A 17 -51.22 -37.94 -73.87
CA LEU A 17 -49.78 -37.74 -73.68
C LEU A 17 -49.48 -36.43 -72.95
N ARG A 18 -50.19 -35.35 -73.27
CA ARG A 18 -50.08 -34.06 -72.55
C ARG A 18 -50.49 -34.19 -71.10
N HIS A 19 -51.57 -34.90 -70.81
CA HIS A 19 -52.01 -35.15 -69.45
C HIS A 19 -50.98 -35.99 -68.68
N THR A 20 -50.47 -37.08 -69.27
CA THR A 20 -49.40 -37.87 -68.67
C THR A 20 -48.14 -37.04 -68.41
N LEU A 21 -47.72 -36.22 -69.37
CA LEU A 21 -46.54 -35.36 -69.22
C LEU A 21 -46.74 -34.31 -68.12
N PHE A 22 -47.95 -33.74 -68.01
CA PHE A 22 -48.29 -32.82 -66.93
C PHE A 22 -48.20 -33.48 -65.55
N VAL A 23 -48.77 -34.68 -65.40
CA VAL A 23 -48.68 -35.47 -64.15
C VAL A 23 -47.22 -35.78 -63.82
N MET A 24 -46.42 -36.23 -64.81
CA MET A 24 -44.99 -36.51 -64.60
C MET A 24 -44.19 -35.27 -64.18
N VAL A 25 -44.49 -34.09 -64.74
CA VAL A 25 -43.83 -32.83 -64.34
C VAL A 25 -44.22 -32.42 -62.94
N ALA A 26 -45.51 -32.53 -62.57
CA ALA A 26 -45.99 -32.25 -61.23
C ALA A 26 -45.36 -33.20 -60.19
N ASP A 27 -45.27 -34.49 -60.51
CA ASP A 27 -44.61 -35.48 -59.66
C ASP A 27 -43.10 -35.20 -59.54
N ARG A 28 -42.44 -34.81 -60.63
CA ARG A 28 -41.02 -34.39 -60.58
C ARG A 28 -40.81 -33.19 -59.67
N GLN A 29 -41.69 -32.19 -59.72
CA GLN A 29 -41.61 -31.01 -58.86
C GLN A 29 -41.86 -31.35 -57.38
N LYS A 30 -42.81 -32.26 -57.11
CA LYS A 30 -43.07 -32.81 -55.77
C LYS A 30 -41.88 -33.62 -55.25
N MET A 31 -41.21 -34.38 -56.11
CA MET A 31 -40.00 -35.11 -55.75
C MET A 31 -38.82 -34.17 -55.50
N ALA A 32 -38.69 -33.09 -56.27
CA ALA A 32 -37.66 -32.08 -56.06
C ALA A 32 -37.85 -31.34 -54.72
N SER A 33 -39.07 -30.94 -54.37
CA SER A 33 -39.34 -30.29 -53.07
C SER A 33 -39.09 -31.24 -51.89
N LYS A 34 -39.46 -32.52 -52.03
CA LYS A 34 -39.10 -33.56 -51.05
C LYS A 34 -37.58 -33.70 -50.91
N LEU A 35 -36.84 -33.71 -52.02
CA LEU A 35 -35.38 -33.81 -51.99
C LEU A 35 -34.75 -32.62 -51.27
N THR A 36 -35.22 -31.39 -51.53
CA THR A 36 -34.76 -30.20 -50.78
C THR A 36 -35.10 -30.30 -49.29
N GLY A 37 -36.30 -30.80 -48.95
CA GLY A 37 -36.67 -31.07 -47.56
C GLY A 37 -35.73 -32.07 -46.87
N VAL A 38 -35.39 -33.16 -47.55
CA VAL A 38 -34.43 -34.17 -47.07
C VAL A 38 -33.03 -33.58 -46.92
N GLN A 39 -32.57 -32.74 -47.86
CA GLN A 39 -31.27 -32.07 -47.77
C GLN A 39 -31.20 -31.12 -46.58
N ASN A 40 -32.26 -30.33 -46.34
CA ASN A 40 -32.33 -29.43 -45.19
C ASN A 40 -32.33 -30.20 -43.86
N LEU A 41 -33.08 -31.31 -43.78
CA LEU A 41 -33.06 -32.19 -42.62
C LEU A 41 -31.68 -32.82 -42.42
N GLY A 42 -31.00 -33.22 -43.50
CA GLY A 42 -29.62 -33.72 -43.45
C GLY A 42 -28.63 -32.70 -42.91
N GLN A 43 -28.72 -31.43 -43.33
CA GLN A 43 -27.89 -30.35 -42.79
C GLN A 43 -28.17 -30.07 -41.31
N GLN A 44 -29.45 -30.08 -40.90
CA GLN A 44 -29.81 -29.92 -39.49
C GLN A 44 -29.30 -31.08 -38.65
N LEU A 45 -29.41 -32.32 -39.16
CA LEU A 45 -28.88 -33.50 -38.49
C LEU A 45 -27.37 -33.39 -38.32
N GLN A 46 -26.62 -33.04 -39.38
CA GLN A 46 -25.17 -32.85 -39.31
C GLN A 46 -24.77 -31.77 -38.30
N LYS A 47 -25.51 -30.65 -38.25
CA LYS A 47 -25.27 -29.60 -37.25
C LYS A 47 -25.50 -30.13 -35.83
N LYS A 48 -26.57 -30.92 -35.62
CA LYS A 48 -26.87 -31.53 -34.32
C LYS A 48 -25.86 -32.58 -33.92
N ASP A 49 -25.35 -33.37 -34.86
CA ASP A 49 -24.27 -34.33 -34.60
C ASP A 49 -22.98 -33.63 -34.16
N MET A 50 -22.65 -32.49 -34.77
CA MET A 50 -21.49 -31.68 -34.37
C MET A 50 -21.69 -31.03 -33.00
N GLU A 51 -22.90 -30.54 -32.68
CA GLU A 51 -23.25 -30.06 -31.33
C GLU A 51 -23.13 -31.17 -30.28
N ILE A 52 -23.59 -32.38 -30.59
CA ILE A 52 -23.47 -33.57 -29.73
C ILE A 52 -21.99 -33.93 -29.51
N GLY A 53 -21.17 -33.90 -30.56
CA GLY A 53 -19.72 -34.13 -30.47
C GLY A 53 -19.06 -33.15 -29.50
N ASN A 54 -19.31 -31.86 -29.67
CA ASN A 54 -18.78 -30.81 -28.79
C ASN A 54 -19.22 -30.98 -27.32
N LEU A 55 -20.48 -31.38 -27.10
CA LEU A 55 -20.98 -31.67 -25.76
C LEU A 55 -20.33 -32.91 -25.15
N ARG A 56 -20.10 -33.97 -25.93
CA ARG A 56 -19.39 -35.17 -25.48
C ARG A 56 -17.96 -34.85 -25.05
N GLU A 57 -17.22 -34.09 -25.86
CA GLU A 57 -15.86 -33.64 -25.50
C GLU A 57 -15.84 -32.76 -24.24
N LYS A 58 -16.87 -31.92 -24.05
CA LYS A 58 -17.02 -31.11 -22.83
C LYS A 58 -17.29 -31.99 -21.61
N ILE A 59 -18.15 -33.00 -21.75
CA ILE A 59 -18.45 -33.98 -20.68
C ILE A 59 -17.17 -34.73 -20.30
N GLU A 60 -16.43 -35.26 -21.28
CA GLU A 60 -15.18 -36.01 -21.02
C GLU A 60 -14.13 -35.15 -20.28
N ARG A 61 -13.99 -33.87 -20.65
CA ARG A 61 -13.11 -32.93 -19.93
C ARG A 61 -13.55 -32.67 -18.49
N LEU A 62 -14.86 -32.57 -18.25
CA LEU A 62 -15.43 -32.37 -16.93
C LEU A 62 -15.31 -33.64 -16.09
N GLU A 63 -15.56 -34.82 -16.65
CA GLU A 63 -15.36 -36.13 -15.99
C GLU A 63 -13.90 -36.32 -15.59
N GLY A 64 -12.94 -35.99 -16.47
CA GLY A 64 -11.52 -36.02 -16.14
C GLY A 64 -11.14 -35.04 -15.03
N SER A 65 -11.79 -33.86 -14.97
CA SER A 65 -11.58 -32.90 -13.89
C SER A 65 -12.19 -33.35 -12.58
N LEU A 66 -13.37 -33.98 -12.64
CA LEU A 66 -14.07 -34.57 -11.51
C LEU A 66 -13.24 -35.72 -10.93
N ALA A 67 -12.77 -36.66 -11.75
CA ALA A 67 -11.93 -37.77 -11.31
C ALA A 67 -10.64 -37.29 -10.64
N ARG A 68 -10.02 -36.20 -11.14
CA ARG A 68 -8.86 -35.55 -10.48
C ARG A 68 -9.23 -34.95 -9.13
N ALA A 69 -10.37 -34.26 -9.05
CA ALA A 69 -10.86 -33.68 -7.81
C ALA A 69 -11.20 -34.76 -6.77
N GLU A 70 -11.90 -35.82 -7.18
CA GLU A 70 -12.21 -36.99 -6.36
C GLU A 70 -10.94 -37.68 -5.86
N ASN A 71 -9.95 -37.91 -6.73
CA ASN A 71 -8.66 -38.49 -6.32
C ASN A 71 -7.95 -37.59 -5.30
N ARG A 72 -7.98 -36.26 -5.49
CA ARG A 72 -7.44 -35.30 -4.51
C ARG A 72 -8.20 -35.33 -3.19
N ILE A 73 -9.53 -35.47 -3.22
CA ILE A 73 -10.37 -35.64 -2.03
C ILE A 73 -10.02 -36.97 -1.33
N THR A 74 -9.85 -38.07 -2.07
CA THR A 74 -9.43 -39.37 -1.51
C THR A 74 -8.05 -39.28 -0.89
N GLN A 75 -7.08 -38.62 -1.54
CA GLN A 75 -5.74 -38.40 -0.97
C GLN A 75 -5.79 -37.56 0.32
N LEU A 76 -6.57 -36.47 0.33
CA LEU A 76 -6.77 -35.66 1.53
C LEU A 76 -7.50 -36.44 2.62
N SER A 77 -8.45 -37.29 2.26
CA SER A 77 -9.18 -38.16 3.19
C SER A 77 -8.30 -39.27 3.75
N LEU A 78 -7.35 -39.81 2.98
CA LEU A 78 -6.34 -40.76 3.45
C LEU A 78 -5.31 -40.09 4.36
N GLN A 79 -4.88 -38.86 4.03
CA GLN A 79 -4.03 -38.05 4.91
C GLN A 79 -4.74 -37.69 6.23
N ALA A 80 -6.05 -37.43 6.19
CA ALA A 80 -6.87 -37.23 7.38
C ALA A 80 -7.22 -38.54 8.12
N GLY A 81 -7.15 -39.69 7.44
CA GLY A 81 -7.64 -41.00 7.88
C GLY A 81 -6.65 -41.85 8.67
N ASN A 82 -5.43 -41.39 8.92
CA ASN A 82 -4.51 -42.09 9.85
C ASN A 82 -4.90 -41.93 11.34
N GLY A 83 -6.12 -41.46 11.63
CA GLY A 83 -6.72 -41.42 12.95
C GLY A 83 -8.16 -41.97 12.95
N GLN A 84 -8.28 -43.29 12.91
CA GLN A 84 -9.42 -44.09 13.43
C GLN A 84 -10.79 -44.03 12.71
N HIS A 85 -11.16 -45.22 12.21
CA HIS A 85 -12.49 -45.84 12.14
C HIS A 85 -13.65 -45.11 12.85
N LEU A 86 -14.77 -44.93 12.12
CA LEU A 86 -16.13 -45.44 12.35
C LEU A 86 -17.10 -44.67 11.43
N SER A 87 -17.61 -45.31 10.38
CA SER A 87 -18.97 -45.87 10.34
C SER A 87 -20.09 -44.86 10.59
N GLY A 88 -20.72 -44.44 9.49
CA GLY A 88 -22.17 -44.28 9.42
C GLY A 88 -22.80 -43.08 10.12
N GLN A 89 -23.47 -42.25 9.32
CA GLN A 89 -24.52 -41.30 9.68
C GLN A 89 -24.08 -39.99 10.37
N THR A 90 -24.19 -38.92 9.58
CA THR A 90 -24.64 -37.58 9.99
C THR A 90 -24.20 -37.14 11.39
N ALA A 91 -22.93 -36.76 11.52
CA ALA A 91 -22.49 -35.87 12.58
C ALA A 91 -21.67 -34.75 11.94
N ILE A 92 -22.14 -33.52 12.09
CA ILE A 92 -21.35 -32.31 11.84
C ILE A 92 -20.20 -32.36 12.83
N VAL A 93 -19.01 -32.75 12.38
CA VAL A 93 -17.79 -32.72 13.19
C VAL A 93 -17.08 -31.40 12.91
N THR A 94 -17.39 -30.41 13.76
CA THR A 94 -16.51 -29.28 14.00
C THR A 94 -15.12 -29.84 14.35
N PRO A 95 -14.02 -29.38 13.71
CA PRO A 95 -12.69 -29.91 14.01
C PRO A 95 -12.35 -29.61 15.48
N GLY A 96 -12.43 -30.64 16.31
CA GLY A 96 -12.05 -30.55 17.72
C GLY A 96 -10.55 -30.34 17.81
N VAL A 97 -10.14 -29.10 18.09
CA VAL A 97 -8.80 -28.84 18.64
C VAL A 97 -8.65 -29.75 19.85
N SER A 98 -7.59 -30.57 19.89
CA SER A 98 -7.29 -31.42 21.05
C SER A 98 -7.47 -30.61 22.33
N LYS A 99 -8.23 -31.10 23.32
CA LYS A 99 -8.46 -30.39 24.60
C LYS A 99 -7.16 -29.89 25.21
N LYS A 100 -6.07 -30.67 25.08
CA LYS A 100 -4.72 -30.26 25.51
C LYS A 100 -4.16 -29.10 24.70
N VAL A 101 -4.38 -29.08 23.39
CA VAL A 101 -3.98 -27.97 22.51
C VAL A 101 -4.82 -26.73 22.80
N LEU A 102 -6.12 -26.88 23.03
CA LEU A 102 -7.00 -25.77 23.41
C LEU A 102 -6.58 -25.20 24.77
N GLU A 103 -6.35 -26.03 25.79
CA GLU A 103 -5.88 -25.59 27.11
C GLU A 103 -4.47 -25.00 27.09
N ALA A 104 -3.58 -25.48 26.21
CA ALA A 104 -2.27 -24.88 26.01
C ALA A 104 -2.39 -23.51 25.32
N LEU A 105 -3.14 -23.44 24.21
CA LEU A 105 -3.39 -22.20 23.49
C LEU A 105 -4.13 -21.18 24.35
N THR A 106 -5.08 -21.59 25.20
CA THR A 106 -5.77 -20.69 26.13
C THR A 106 -4.79 -20.14 27.16
N ARG A 107 -3.91 -20.97 27.76
CA ARG A 107 -2.88 -20.50 28.69
C ARG A 107 -1.88 -19.56 28.03
N ASP A 108 -1.44 -19.88 26.82
CA ASP A 108 -0.54 -19.02 26.06
C ASP A 108 -1.25 -17.72 25.65
N ASN A 109 -2.53 -17.76 25.29
CA ASN A 109 -3.32 -16.54 25.06
C ASN A 109 -3.45 -15.70 26.33
N THR A 110 -3.66 -16.31 27.50
CA THR A 110 -3.73 -15.57 28.76
C THR A 110 -2.40 -14.93 29.10
N ARG A 111 -1.28 -15.65 28.91
CA ARG A 111 0.08 -15.11 29.09
C ARG A 111 0.39 -13.98 28.13
N LEU A 112 0.01 -14.13 26.85
CA LEU A 112 0.18 -13.09 25.85
C LEU A 112 -0.70 -11.89 26.15
N LYS A 113 -1.94 -12.07 26.62
CA LYS A 113 -2.80 -10.97 27.06
C LYS A 113 -2.20 -10.24 28.27
N GLN A 114 -1.68 -10.95 29.26
CA GLN A 114 -1.01 -10.34 30.41
C GLN A 114 0.27 -9.60 30.00
N ALA A 115 1.09 -10.19 29.13
CA ALA A 115 2.29 -9.54 28.60
C ALA A 115 1.94 -8.31 27.74
N LEU A 116 0.87 -8.41 26.95
CA LEU A 116 0.36 -7.29 26.16
C LEU A 116 -0.14 -6.17 27.07
N ASP A 117 -0.98 -6.46 28.08
CA ASP A 117 -1.46 -5.48 29.06
C ASP A 117 -0.30 -4.84 29.84
N HIS A 118 0.75 -5.59 30.15
CA HIS A 118 1.97 -5.04 30.72
C HIS A 118 2.69 -4.11 29.76
N LEU A 119 2.75 -4.41 28.45
CA LEU A 119 3.38 -3.56 27.43
C LEU A 119 2.54 -2.34 27.02
N THR A 120 1.20 -2.43 27.01
CA THR A 120 0.32 -1.29 26.70
C THR A 120 0.24 -0.30 27.84
N ASN A 121 0.26 -0.77 29.09
CA ASN A 121 0.19 0.12 30.26
C ASN A 121 1.56 0.52 30.80
N ARG A 122 2.60 -0.27 30.52
CA ARG A 122 3.97 0.01 30.97
C ARG A 122 4.94 -0.20 29.82
N GLY A 123 5.75 0.80 29.52
CA GLY A 123 6.71 0.77 28.43
C GLY A 123 7.79 -0.33 28.58
N PRO A 124 8.81 -0.36 27.70
CA PRO A 124 9.82 -1.43 27.62
C PRO A 124 10.57 -1.75 28.93
N ALA A 125 10.50 -0.87 29.94
CA ALA A 125 11.11 -1.02 31.26
C ALA A 125 10.11 -1.15 32.42
N GLY A 126 8.81 -1.35 32.15
CA GLY A 126 7.80 -1.38 33.21
C GLY A 126 7.39 0.02 33.71
N VAL A 127 7.76 1.08 32.99
CA VAL A 127 7.45 2.48 33.30
C VAL A 127 6.04 2.82 32.83
N ASP A 128 5.20 3.34 33.71
CA ASP A 128 3.86 3.79 33.37
C ASP A 128 3.95 5.00 32.43
N LEU A 129 3.68 4.76 31.15
CA LEU A 129 3.79 5.78 30.11
C LEU A 129 2.83 6.95 30.35
N ALA A 130 1.74 6.75 31.10
CA ALA A 130 0.83 7.85 31.43
C ALA A 130 1.45 8.81 32.45
N VAL A 131 2.22 8.29 33.41
CA VAL A 131 2.94 9.09 34.41
C VAL A 131 4.09 9.83 33.75
N GLU A 132 4.90 9.14 32.95
CA GLU A 132 6.02 9.76 32.23
C GLU A 132 5.54 10.83 31.24
N ASN A 133 4.45 10.57 30.50
CA ASN A 133 3.86 11.58 29.63
C ASN A 133 3.32 12.79 30.41
N LYS A 134 2.80 12.58 31.62
CA LYS A 134 2.35 13.67 32.48
C LYS A 134 3.54 14.51 32.99
N GLU A 135 4.61 13.87 33.45
CA GLU A 135 5.84 14.54 33.89
C GLU A 135 6.50 15.31 32.75
N LEU A 136 6.60 14.70 31.57
CA LEU A 136 7.08 15.36 30.35
C LEU A 136 6.20 16.55 29.98
N HIS A 137 4.87 16.43 30.11
CA HIS A 137 3.96 17.53 29.83
C HIS A 137 4.18 18.70 30.80
N GLU A 138 4.35 18.43 32.10
CA GLU A 138 4.66 19.44 33.11
C GLU A 138 5.99 20.14 32.81
N ILE A 139 7.05 19.38 32.48
CA ILE A 139 8.35 19.93 32.08
C ILE A 139 8.21 20.80 30.83
N ILE A 140 7.48 20.34 29.80
CA ILE A 140 7.24 21.11 28.58
C ILE A 140 6.49 22.41 28.88
N MET A 141 5.50 22.38 29.78
CA MET A 141 4.79 23.59 30.19
C MET A 141 5.73 24.59 30.88
N THR A 142 6.54 24.14 31.84
CA THR A 142 7.52 25.00 32.52
C THR A 142 8.54 25.59 31.54
N LEU A 143 9.09 24.78 30.64
CA LEU A 143 10.05 25.25 29.63
C LEU A 143 9.40 26.22 28.63
N ARG A 144 8.11 26.06 28.30
CA ARG A 144 7.38 27.01 27.47
C ARG A 144 7.22 28.36 28.16
N ASP A 145 6.83 28.36 29.43
CA ASP A 145 6.68 29.58 30.23
C ASP A 145 8.03 30.30 30.37
N GLU A 146 9.11 29.57 30.64
CA GLU A 146 10.48 30.12 30.67
C GLU A 146 10.89 30.73 29.32
N ARG A 147 10.64 30.03 28.22
CA ARG A 147 10.94 30.53 26.87
C ARG A 147 10.12 31.79 26.53
N ASP A 148 8.86 31.86 26.94
CA ASP A 148 8.02 33.04 26.73
C ASP A 148 8.50 34.23 27.57
N MET A 149 8.90 34.02 28.83
CA MET A 149 9.55 35.05 29.65
C MET A 149 10.85 35.56 28.98
N LYS A 150 11.71 34.66 28.51
CA LYS A 150 12.96 35.04 27.82
C LYS A 150 12.71 35.75 26.49
N SER A 151 11.69 35.36 25.74
CA SER A 151 11.29 36.05 24.51
C SER A 151 10.84 37.49 24.82
N ASN A 152 10.09 37.70 25.90
CA ASN A 152 9.66 39.02 26.33
C ASN A 152 10.85 39.88 26.76
N GLU A 153 11.78 39.35 27.57
CA GLU A 153 13.03 40.03 27.94
C GLU A 153 13.82 40.48 26.71
N VAL A 154 13.96 39.61 25.69
CA VAL A 154 14.66 39.94 24.45
C VAL A 154 13.95 41.05 23.66
N ASN A 155 12.61 41.02 23.58
CA ASN A 155 11.84 42.06 22.91
C ASN A 155 11.97 43.42 23.61
N GLU A 156 11.99 43.43 24.94
CA GLU A 156 12.25 44.64 25.74
C GLU A 156 13.66 45.18 25.47
N LEU A 157 14.68 44.31 25.44
CA LEU A 157 16.05 44.69 25.12
C LEU A 157 16.21 45.23 23.69
N LYS A 158 15.52 44.64 22.71
CA LYS A 158 15.48 45.16 21.34
C LYS A 158 14.86 46.55 21.27
N THR A 159 13.75 46.76 21.98
CA THR A 159 13.07 48.06 22.05
C THR A 159 13.96 49.11 22.69
N ALA A 160 14.66 48.74 23.77
CA ALA A 160 15.65 49.57 24.43
C ALA A 160 16.81 49.96 23.50
N LEU A 161 17.36 48.98 22.79
CA LEU A 161 18.47 49.19 21.87
C LEU A 161 18.07 50.10 20.71
N ALA A 162 16.87 49.92 20.15
CA ALA A 162 16.31 50.80 19.13
C ALA A 162 16.15 52.24 19.65
N ALA A 163 15.62 52.42 20.86
CA ALA A 163 15.50 53.75 21.47
C ALA A 163 16.86 54.44 21.66
N VAL A 164 17.92 53.68 22.00
CA VAL A 164 19.30 54.21 22.09
C VAL A 164 19.84 54.59 20.72
N GLN A 165 19.64 53.75 19.70
CA GLN A 165 20.08 54.00 18.33
C GLN A 165 19.39 55.21 17.69
N GLU A 166 18.10 55.40 17.98
CA GLU A 166 17.29 56.52 17.48
C GLU A 166 17.44 57.81 18.32
N GLY A 167 18.22 57.78 19.42
CA GLY A 167 18.39 58.92 20.32
C GLY A 167 17.11 59.32 21.07
N ASN A 168 16.17 58.39 21.27
CA ASN A 168 14.89 58.64 21.92
C ASN A 168 15.02 58.66 23.45
N ILE A 169 15.32 59.85 23.99
CA ILE A 169 15.57 60.10 25.41
C ILE A 169 14.35 59.78 26.29
N GLU A 170 13.12 59.93 25.80
CA GLU A 170 11.90 59.68 26.60
C GLU A 170 11.67 58.19 26.86
N LEU A 171 11.85 57.34 25.83
CA LEU A 171 11.78 55.89 25.98
C LEU A 171 12.86 55.37 26.94
N LEU A 172 14.08 55.92 26.84
CA LEU A 172 15.19 55.54 27.71
C LEU A 172 14.93 55.92 29.18
N LYS A 173 14.39 57.13 29.44
CA LYS A 173 13.95 57.55 30.79
C LYS A 173 12.85 56.64 31.34
N GLY A 174 11.86 56.28 30.52
CA GLY A 174 10.82 55.34 30.90
C GLY A 174 11.36 53.95 31.27
N GLN A 175 12.37 53.47 30.55
CA GLN A 175 13.03 52.21 30.86
C GLN A 175 13.85 52.28 32.16
N VAL A 176 14.60 53.36 32.39
CA VAL A 176 15.33 53.58 33.65
C VAL A 176 14.37 53.59 34.84
N LEU A 177 13.21 54.23 34.72
CA LEU A 177 12.19 54.23 35.77
C LEU A 177 11.64 52.82 36.06
N ARG A 178 11.35 52.03 35.01
CA ARG A 178 10.89 50.64 35.17
C ARG A 178 11.95 49.74 35.81
N LEU A 179 13.20 49.83 35.36
CA LEU A 179 14.32 49.08 35.92
C LEU A 179 14.57 49.46 37.38
N THR A 180 14.48 50.76 37.70
CA THR A 180 14.59 51.25 39.08
C THR A 180 13.49 50.64 39.96
N ALA A 181 12.23 50.62 39.49
CA ALA A 181 11.13 50.00 40.22
C ALA A 181 11.32 48.48 40.41
N LEU A 182 11.86 47.78 39.41
CA LEU A 182 12.18 46.35 39.49
C LEU A 182 13.28 46.08 40.52
N VAL A 183 14.37 46.86 40.48
CA VAL A 183 15.47 46.76 41.45
C VAL A 183 14.96 46.99 42.87
N THR A 184 14.19 48.05 43.10
CA THR A 184 13.59 48.29 44.43
C THR A 184 12.67 47.16 44.89
N LYS A 185 11.91 46.54 43.97
CA LYS A 185 11.07 45.37 44.30
C LYS A 185 11.91 44.15 44.68
N LEU A 186 13.00 43.90 43.93
CA LEU A 186 13.92 42.80 44.20
C LEU A 186 14.66 43.01 45.53
N GLU A 187 15.13 44.22 45.80
CA GLU A 187 15.75 44.59 47.08
C GLU A 187 14.80 44.35 48.26
N ARG A 188 13.53 44.75 48.14
CA ARG A 188 12.52 44.46 49.18
C ARG A 188 12.28 42.96 49.36
N ASN A 189 12.22 42.20 48.27
CA ASN A 189 12.03 40.75 48.35
C ASN A 189 13.25 40.05 48.98
N LEU A 190 14.46 40.47 48.61
CA LEU A 190 15.70 39.95 49.16
C LEU A 190 15.80 40.29 50.65
N ASN A 191 15.49 41.52 51.05
CA ASN A 191 15.44 41.90 52.47
C ASN A 191 14.41 41.07 53.24
N ALA A 192 13.22 40.83 52.68
CA ALA A 192 12.21 39.98 53.33
C ALA A 192 12.70 38.53 53.49
N LYS A 193 13.35 37.97 52.46
CA LYS A 193 13.98 36.64 52.54
C LYS A 193 15.12 36.59 53.54
N GLN A 194 15.94 37.64 53.61
CA GLN A 194 17.03 37.75 54.56
C GLN A 194 16.49 37.77 55.99
N VAL A 195 15.50 38.61 56.29
CA VAL A 195 14.84 38.66 57.61
C VAL A 195 14.21 37.31 57.96
N PHE A 196 13.60 36.63 57.00
CA PHE A 196 13.06 35.28 57.20
C PHE A 196 14.17 34.28 57.56
N CYS A 197 15.27 34.26 56.79
CA CYS A 197 16.42 33.40 57.09
C CYS A 197 17.04 33.71 58.45
N GLU A 198 17.20 34.98 58.81
CA GLU A 198 17.69 35.42 60.12
C GLU A 198 16.78 34.91 61.24
N THR A 199 15.46 35.00 61.06
CA THR A 199 14.45 34.49 62.02
C THR A 199 14.55 32.97 62.17
N VAL A 200 14.69 32.24 61.06
CA VAL A 200 14.84 30.78 61.09
C VAL A 200 16.16 30.36 61.76
N VAL A 201 17.24 31.13 61.55
CA VAL A 201 18.53 30.87 62.20
C VAL A 201 18.46 31.13 63.70
N THR A 202 17.83 32.23 64.13
CA THR A 202 17.67 32.52 65.57
C THR A 202 16.77 31.51 66.26
N GLU A 203 15.67 31.07 65.62
CA GLU A 203 14.83 29.99 66.12
C GLU A 203 15.60 28.67 66.22
N ASN A 204 16.39 28.31 65.21
CA ASN A 204 17.22 27.11 65.25
C ASN A 204 18.28 27.15 66.38
N GLU A 205 18.95 28.29 66.59
CA GLU A 205 19.91 28.43 67.70
C GLU A 205 19.19 28.40 69.05
N SER A 206 17.98 28.96 69.18
CA SER A 206 17.16 28.83 70.39
C SER A 206 16.83 27.37 70.70
N LEU A 207 16.31 26.63 69.71
CA LEU A 207 15.98 25.20 69.86
C LEU A 207 17.20 24.35 70.20
N LYS A 208 18.35 24.67 69.59
CA LYS A 208 19.63 24.00 69.89
C LYS A 208 20.07 24.25 71.33
N ASN A 209 19.94 25.47 71.83
CA ASN A 209 20.26 25.81 73.22
C ASN A 209 19.31 25.10 74.21
N GLU A 210 18.02 25.02 73.89
CA GLU A 210 17.04 24.25 74.67
C GLU A 210 17.38 22.76 74.72
N LEU A 211 17.72 22.15 73.58
CA LEU A 211 18.16 20.75 73.52
C LEU A 211 19.45 20.51 74.31
N GLN A 212 20.40 21.45 74.26
CA GLN A 212 21.63 21.36 75.02
C GLN A 212 21.37 21.46 76.53
N SER A 213 20.49 22.38 76.96
CA SER A 213 20.05 22.48 78.35
C SER A 213 19.40 21.19 78.86
N LEU A 214 18.49 20.60 78.07
CA LEU A 214 17.85 19.31 78.39
C LEU A 214 18.87 18.17 78.50
N ARG A 215 19.90 18.16 77.66
CA ARG A 215 21.00 17.19 77.73
C ARG A 215 21.79 17.37 79.02
N ASP A 216 22.17 18.60 79.36
CA ASP A 216 22.96 18.91 80.54
C ASP A 216 22.19 18.55 81.83
N ASP A 217 20.89 18.83 81.87
CA ASP A 217 19.97 18.40 82.93
C ASP A 217 19.91 16.88 83.08
N THR A 218 19.94 16.15 81.96
CA THR A 218 19.95 14.68 81.98
C THR A 218 21.28 14.17 82.54
N VAL A 219 22.40 14.78 82.17
CA VAL A 219 23.74 14.44 82.66
C VAL A 219 23.87 14.72 84.16
N THR A 220 23.38 15.86 84.65
CA THR A 220 23.35 16.15 86.10
C THR A 220 22.49 15.17 86.87
N ARG A 221 21.27 14.84 86.39
CA ARG A 221 20.43 13.81 87.02
C ARG A 221 21.13 12.45 87.09
N VAL A 222 21.77 12.01 86.01
CA VAL A 222 22.54 10.76 85.98
C VAL A 222 23.73 10.81 86.95
N ARG A 223 24.45 11.94 87.01
CA ARG A 223 25.56 12.16 87.93
C ARG A 223 25.11 12.11 89.39
N ASP A 224 23.97 12.71 89.72
CA ASP A 224 23.43 12.74 91.07
C ASP A 224 22.91 11.36 91.50
N LEU A 225 22.27 10.60 90.60
CA LEU A 225 21.94 9.19 90.82
C LEU A 225 23.19 8.34 91.08
N LYS A 226 24.26 8.55 90.31
CA LYS A 226 25.56 7.88 90.51
C LYS A 226 26.22 8.27 91.83
N ARG A 227 26.07 9.53 92.27
CA ARG A 227 26.56 10.02 93.56
C ARG A 227 25.77 9.43 94.73
N GLY A 228 24.45 9.31 94.61
CA GLY A 228 23.58 8.65 95.59
C GLY A 228 23.94 7.17 95.77
N LEU A 229 24.30 6.47 94.68
CA LEU A 229 24.85 5.11 94.73
C LEU A 229 26.24 5.07 95.39
N GLY A 230 27.11 6.06 95.13
CA GLY A 230 28.44 6.16 95.74
C GLY A 230 28.42 6.44 97.26
N GLN A 231 27.45 7.21 97.76
CA GLN A 231 27.32 7.51 99.20
C GLN A 231 26.95 6.30 100.06
N GLN A 232 26.41 5.23 99.48
CA GLN A 232 26.22 3.95 100.19
C GLN A 232 27.53 3.18 100.45
N SER A 233 28.62 3.50 99.74
CA SER A 233 29.93 2.87 99.93
C SER A 233 30.73 3.43 101.12
N THR A 234 30.27 4.53 101.73
CA THR A 234 30.97 5.25 102.81
C THR A 234 30.42 4.96 104.22
N HIS A 235 29.74 3.83 104.40
CA HIS A 235 29.26 3.38 105.73
C HIS A 235 30.46 3.14 106.68
N PRO A 236 30.38 3.55 107.96
CA PRO A 236 31.50 3.56 108.92
C PRO A 236 32.17 2.19 109.16
N ASP A 237 31.50 1.07 108.88
CA ASP A 237 32.06 -0.28 109.03
C ASP A 237 33.09 -0.64 107.95
N VAL A 238 32.93 -0.11 106.74
CA VAL A 238 33.84 -0.36 105.60
C VAL A 238 35.15 0.44 105.77
N ARG A 239 35.07 1.60 106.42
CA ARG A 239 36.20 2.52 106.62
C ARG A 239 37.12 2.14 107.79
N ARG A 240 36.64 1.33 108.74
CA ARG A 240 37.42 0.89 109.91
C ARG A 240 38.46 -0.19 109.55
N ILE A 241 38.19 -0.98 108.51
CA ILE A 241 39.08 -2.05 108.01
C ILE A 241 40.26 -1.46 107.21
N LEU A 242 40.03 -0.36 106.48
CA LEU A 242 41.05 0.21 105.59
C LEU A 242 42.14 1.02 106.32
N ASN A 243 41.82 1.57 107.50
CA ASN A 243 42.65 2.58 108.18
C ASN A 243 43.61 2.02 109.25
N GLN A 244 43.62 0.71 109.52
CA GLN A 244 44.53 0.09 110.49
C GLN A 244 45.91 -0.29 109.92
N ALA A 245 46.15 -0.06 108.64
CA ALA A 245 47.26 -0.72 107.93
C ALA A 245 48.57 0.09 107.81
N SER A 246 48.63 1.41 108.08
CA SER A 246 49.70 2.19 107.41
C SER A 246 50.30 3.40 108.12
N ALA A 247 50.50 3.39 109.44
CA ALA A 247 51.20 4.52 110.08
C ALA A 247 52.07 4.08 111.27
N SER A 248 53.28 3.60 111.01
CA SER A 248 54.46 3.78 111.89
C SER A 248 55.70 3.12 111.25
N ASN A 249 56.57 3.93 110.62
CA ASN A 249 58.01 3.73 110.33
C ASN A 249 58.42 4.47 109.03
N SER A 250 58.32 5.81 108.93
CA SER A 250 58.49 6.47 107.61
C SER A 250 58.57 7.99 107.67
N GLU A 251 59.68 8.64 108.05
CA GLU A 251 59.85 10.11 107.84
C GLU A 251 61.03 10.46 106.92
N GLU A 252 62.17 9.77 107.07
CA GLU A 252 63.27 9.82 106.09
C GLU A 252 63.06 8.85 104.92
N LEU A 253 62.39 7.73 105.19
CA LEU A 253 61.87 6.86 104.14
C LEU A 253 60.74 7.56 103.38
N THR A 254 59.89 8.40 103.99
CA THR A 254 58.83 9.11 103.22
C THR A 254 59.40 10.14 102.29
N MET A 255 60.39 10.97 102.65
CA MET A 255 60.85 11.99 101.68
C MET A 255 61.50 11.36 100.44
N LEU A 256 62.35 10.34 100.62
CA LEU A 256 62.94 9.59 99.51
C LEU A 256 61.91 8.72 98.78
N THR A 257 60.94 8.13 99.48
CA THR A 257 59.82 7.40 98.86
C THR A 257 58.88 8.35 98.14
N GLU A 258 58.70 9.59 98.59
CA GLU A 258 57.88 10.63 97.97
C GLU A 258 58.54 11.15 96.70
N GLU A 259 59.85 11.36 96.70
CA GLU A 259 60.61 11.76 95.52
C GLU A 259 60.69 10.63 94.47
N VAL A 260 60.94 9.39 94.90
CA VAL A 260 60.84 8.20 94.03
C VAL A 260 59.39 7.98 93.56
N SER A 261 58.38 8.27 94.39
CA SER A 261 56.96 8.21 94.00
C SER A 261 56.55 9.35 93.07
N LYS A 262 57.25 10.48 93.11
CA LYS A 262 57.05 11.61 92.21
C LYS A 262 57.68 11.32 90.85
N LEU A 263 58.93 10.85 90.82
CA LEU A 263 59.60 10.40 89.59
C LEU A 263 58.89 9.21 88.96
N ASN A 264 58.39 8.25 89.74
CA ASN A 264 57.57 7.16 89.22
C ASN A 264 56.21 7.64 88.70
N ARG A 265 55.63 8.72 89.27
CA ARG A 265 54.43 9.36 88.71
C ARG A 265 54.74 10.05 87.39
N GLU A 266 55.84 10.78 87.30
CA GLU A 266 56.28 11.45 86.07
C GLU A 266 56.64 10.44 84.98
N ASN A 267 57.34 9.33 85.31
CA ASN A 267 57.60 8.25 84.35
C ASN A 267 56.31 7.58 83.87
N ARG A 268 55.35 7.31 84.77
CA ARG A 268 54.04 6.77 84.37
C ARG A 268 53.25 7.75 83.50
N GLU A 269 53.33 9.05 83.77
CA GLU A 269 52.74 10.08 82.90
C GLU A 269 53.42 10.14 81.53
N LEU A 270 54.74 9.98 81.47
CA LEU A 270 55.49 9.93 80.21
C LEU A 270 55.18 8.64 79.42
N GLU A 271 55.07 7.49 80.08
CA GLU A 271 54.63 6.23 79.47
C GLU A 271 53.18 6.32 78.97
N ALA A 272 52.29 6.96 79.74
CA ALA A 272 50.91 7.21 79.32
C ALA A 272 50.86 8.14 78.09
N LYS A 273 51.65 9.22 78.07
CA LYS A 273 51.76 10.13 76.92
C LYS A 273 52.41 9.47 75.70
N ALA A 274 53.37 8.57 75.92
CA ALA A 274 53.98 7.78 74.84
C ALA A 274 52.96 6.81 74.22
N SER A 275 52.16 6.15 75.06
CA SER A 275 51.07 5.26 74.63
C SER A 275 49.97 6.04 73.90
N GLU A 276 49.63 7.24 74.38
CA GLU A 276 48.67 8.14 73.72
C GLU A 276 49.17 8.61 72.35
N ARG A 277 50.47 8.92 72.23
CA ARG A 277 51.09 9.24 70.94
C ARG A 277 51.09 8.04 69.98
N GLU A 278 51.36 6.83 70.44
CA GLU A 278 51.27 5.63 69.60
C GLU A 278 49.84 5.39 69.13
N HIS A 279 48.84 5.58 70.00
CA HIS A 279 47.43 5.50 69.62
C HIS A 279 47.06 6.52 68.53
N LEU A 280 47.51 7.78 68.68
CA LEU A 280 47.28 8.83 67.67
C LEU A 280 47.95 8.53 66.33
N ILE A 281 49.14 7.92 66.32
CA ILE A 281 49.80 7.49 65.08
C ILE A 281 49.00 6.37 64.39
N VAL A 282 48.50 5.41 65.15
CA VAL A 282 47.65 4.34 64.62
C VAL A 282 46.36 4.89 64.04
N GLU A 283 45.68 5.81 64.74
CA GLU A 283 44.49 6.49 64.22
C GLU A 283 44.76 7.30 62.96
N LEU A 284 45.90 8.00 62.90
CA LEU A 284 46.27 8.81 61.73
C LEU A 284 46.57 7.93 60.51
N ASN A 285 47.23 6.79 60.72
CA ASN A 285 47.45 5.81 59.66
C ASN A 285 46.14 5.16 59.19
N ARG A 286 45.24 4.81 60.13
CA ARG A 286 43.90 4.30 59.81
C ARG A 286 43.10 5.31 58.97
N SER A 287 43.12 6.58 59.34
CA SER A 287 42.45 7.65 58.60
C SER A 287 43.06 7.85 57.19
N LYS A 288 44.37 7.70 57.03
CA LYS A 288 45.03 7.75 55.72
C LYS A 288 44.65 6.58 54.82
N GLU A 289 44.57 5.36 55.36
CA GLU A 289 44.12 4.17 54.63
C GLU A 289 42.65 4.27 54.22
N GLU A 290 41.78 4.73 55.12
CA GLU A 290 40.38 5.04 54.83
C GLU A 290 40.26 6.10 53.72
N GLY A 291 41.11 7.13 53.74
CA GLY A 291 41.17 8.15 52.68
C GLY A 291 41.68 7.63 51.33
N ALA A 292 42.62 6.69 51.32
CA ALA A 292 43.15 6.08 50.10
C ALA A 292 42.10 5.17 49.43
N THR A 293 41.45 4.30 50.20
CA THR A 293 40.38 3.42 49.71
C THR A 293 39.18 4.20 49.17
N SER A 294 38.80 5.31 49.81
CA SER A 294 37.75 6.20 49.30
C SER A 294 38.11 6.84 47.95
N LYS A 295 39.36 7.27 47.76
CA LYS A 295 39.82 7.80 46.47
C LYS A 295 39.83 6.74 45.38
N ASP A 296 40.28 5.52 45.69
CA ASP A 296 40.29 4.42 44.73
C ASP A 296 38.86 4.04 44.30
N LEU A 297 37.91 4.03 45.24
CA LEU A 297 36.49 3.80 44.96
C LEU A 297 35.90 4.88 44.03
N HIS A 298 36.16 6.17 44.31
CA HIS A 298 35.70 7.25 43.44
C HIS A 298 36.34 7.20 42.05
N THR A 299 37.62 6.83 41.96
CA THR A 299 38.32 6.68 40.68
C THR A 299 37.73 5.52 39.86
N ALA A 300 37.38 4.40 40.52
CA ALA A 300 36.70 3.28 39.87
C ALA A 300 35.28 3.64 39.40
N GLN A 301 34.53 4.40 40.20
CA GLN A 301 33.21 4.90 39.82
C GLN A 301 33.26 5.83 38.59
N LEU A 302 34.23 6.75 38.55
CA LEU A 302 34.44 7.63 37.39
C LEU A 302 34.72 6.84 36.11
N LYS A 303 35.63 5.85 36.16
CA LYS A 303 35.91 4.98 35.01
C LYS A 303 34.67 4.21 34.55
N SER A 304 33.91 3.66 35.49
CA SER A 304 32.64 2.97 35.16
C SER A 304 31.66 3.89 34.44
N TYR A 305 31.57 5.16 34.87
CA TYR A 305 30.69 6.15 34.27
C TYR A 305 31.15 6.56 32.87
N GLU A 306 32.46 6.73 32.66
CA GLU A 306 33.07 7.00 31.35
C GLU A 306 32.83 5.84 30.38
N GLU A 307 32.96 4.59 30.83
CA GLU A 307 32.68 3.39 30.03
C GLU A 307 31.19 3.26 29.67
N GLU A 308 30.28 3.62 30.59
CA GLU A 308 28.85 3.67 30.30
C GLU A 308 28.52 4.78 29.30
N GLN A 309 29.10 5.96 29.45
CA GLN A 309 28.92 7.07 28.52
C GLN A 309 29.42 6.72 27.12
N ALA A 310 30.58 6.06 27.01
CA ALA A 310 31.11 5.56 25.74
C ALA A 310 30.18 4.53 25.08
N ARG A 311 29.60 3.62 25.87
CA ARG A 311 28.60 2.65 25.38
C ARG A 311 27.34 3.33 24.86
N PHE A 312 26.82 4.33 25.58
CA PHE A 312 25.66 5.10 25.13
C PHE A 312 25.94 5.87 23.84
N LEU A 313 27.11 6.49 23.71
CA LEU A 313 27.51 7.17 22.47
C LEU A 313 27.60 6.19 21.30
N GLN A 314 28.15 5.00 21.49
CA GLN A 314 28.16 3.95 20.47
C GLN A 314 26.75 3.54 20.04
N GLN A 315 25.83 3.37 20.99
CA GLN A 315 24.43 3.05 20.67
C GLN A 315 23.75 4.18 19.90
N LEU A 316 23.98 5.43 20.27
CA LEU A 316 23.45 6.60 19.54
C LEU A 316 23.99 6.67 18.11
N HIS A 317 25.28 6.37 17.91
CA HIS A 317 25.85 6.29 16.56
C HIS A 317 25.23 5.17 15.73
N ALA A 318 25.07 3.97 16.30
CA ALA A 318 24.43 2.84 15.60
C ALA A 318 22.98 3.17 15.20
N LEU A 319 22.21 3.76 16.12
CA LEU A 319 20.83 4.19 15.83
C LEU A 319 20.78 5.31 14.77
N SER A 320 21.73 6.23 14.78
CA SER A 320 21.86 7.25 13.74
C SER A 320 22.14 6.61 12.38
N ASP A 321 23.03 5.63 12.31
CA ASP A 321 23.34 4.93 11.07
C ASP A 321 22.14 4.15 10.53
N GLU A 322 21.41 3.43 11.40
CA GLU A 322 20.14 2.77 11.07
C GLU A 322 19.09 3.76 10.56
N LEU A 323 18.97 4.94 11.18
CA LEU A 323 18.07 6.00 10.73
C LEU A 323 18.46 6.53 9.33
N THR A 324 19.75 6.64 9.04
CA THR A 324 20.18 7.04 7.69
C THR A 324 19.92 5.95 6.65
N ALA A 325 20.12 4.68 7.00
CA ALA A 325 19.85 3.54 6.13
C ALA A 325 18.36 3.43 5.78
N THR A 326 17.50 3.54 6.79
CA THR A 326 16.04 3.54 6.59
C THR A 326 15.56 4.73 5.75
N LYS A 327 16.14 5.92 5.93
CA LYS A 327 15.83 7.07 5.06
C LYS A 327 16.19 6.82 3.58
N ARG A 328 17.31 6.16 3.30
CA ARG A 328 17.70 5.79 1.93
C ARG A 328 16.73 4.76 1.33
N ASP A 329 16.40 3.71 2.08
CA ASP A 329 15.42 2.68 1.66
C ASP A 329 14.04 3.29 1.37
N CYS A 330 13.57 4.22 2.22
CA CYS A 330 12.33 4.95 1.97
C CYS A 330 12.38 5.78 0.66
N ALA A 331 13.49 6.47 0.40
CA ALA A 331 13.65 7.25 -0.83
C ALA A 331 13.68 6.36 -2.08
N GLU A 332 14.36 5.21 -2.01
CA GLU A 332 14.38 4.23 -3.10
C GLU A 332 12.99 3.65 -3.38
N LYS A 333 12.24 3.30 -2.33
CA LYS A 333 10.85 2.82 -2.46
C LYS A 333 9.92 3.88 -3.02
N GLU A 334 10.13 5.16 -2.68
CA GLU A 334 9.34 6.26 -3.26
C GLU A 334 9.57 6.40 -4.77
N ILE A 335 10.82 6.21 -5.24
CA ILE A 335 11.14 6.19 -6.67
C ILE A 335 10.46 5.00 -7.35
N GLN A 336 10.58 3.79 -6.80
CA GLN A 336 9.93 2.59 -7.35
C GLN A 336 8.40 2.74 -7.42
N LEU A 337 7.80 3.42 -6.43
CA LEU A 337 6.37 3.67 -6.43
C LEU A 337 5.94 4.59 -7.58
N LYS A 338 6.70 5.67 -7.83
CA LYS A 338 6.46 6.57 -8.98
C LYS A 338 6.64 5.86 -10.32
N ASP A 339 7.64 4.99 -10.44
CA ASP A 339 7.85 4.20 -11.66
C ASP A 339 6.68 3.24 -11.92
N ASN A 340 6.20 2.56 -10.87
CA ASN A 340 5.02 1.68 -10.96
C ASN A 340 3.74 2.46 -11.31
N GLU A 341 3.54 3.66 -10.73
CA GLU A 341 2.40 4.53 -11.06
C GLU A 341 2.45 4.95 -12.54
N MET A 342 3.63 5.31 -13.04
CA MET A 342 3.83 5.64 -14.46
C MET A 342 3.54 4.44 -15.36
N GLU A 343 4.02 3.24 -15.02
CA GLU A 343 3.74 2.01 -15.78
C GLU A 343 2.24 1.68 -15.80
N GLN A 344 1.56 1.81 -14.66
CA GLN A 344 0.11 1.62 -14.57
C GLN A 344 -0.66 2.61 -15.45
N GLU A 345 -0.23 3.87 -15.50
CA GLU A 345 -0.86 4.88 -16.34
C GLU A 345 -0.64 4.59 -17.83
N LEU A 346 0.57 4.17 -18.22
CA LEU A 346 0.85 3.73 -19.60
C LEU A 346 0.00 2.52 -20.00
N MET A 347 -0.15 1.53 -19.12
CA MET A 347 -1.05 0.39 -19.37
C MET A 347 -2.51 0.82 -19.48
N ARG A 348 -2.97 1.73 -18.63
CA ARG A 348 -4.35 2.26 -18.68
C ARG A 348 -4.61 2.96 -20.01
N ASN A 349 -3.70 3.81 -20.46
CA ASN A 349 -3.81 4.51 -21.75
C ASN A 349 -3.82 3.52 -22.94
N ALA A 350 -3.00 2.46 -22.87
CA ALA A 350 -3.01 1.42 -23.90
C ALA A 350 -4.35 0.66 -23.95
N LEU A 351 -4.91 0.32 -22.78
CA LEU A 351 -6.21 -0.34 -22.68
C LEU A 351 -7.37 0.55 -23.16
N GLU A 352 -7.32 1.85 -22.88
CA GLU A 352 -8.32 2.80 -23.37
C GLU A 352 -8.35 2.86 -24.92
N GLY A 353 -7.17 2.79 -25.56
CA GLY A 353 -7.07 2.66 -27.02
C GLY A 353 -7.83 1.44 -27.55
N TYR A 354 -7.57 0.26 -26.98
CA TYR A 354 -8.26 -0.96 -27.37
C TYR A 354 -9.78 -0.91 -27.12
N GLU A 355 -10.22 -0.34 -25.99
CA GLU A 355 -11.64 -0.16 -25.72
C GLU A 355 -12.35 0.70 -26.77
N ASN A 356 -11.69 1.76 -27.24
CA ASN A 356 -12.21 2.63 -28.28
C ASN A 356 -12.28 1.90 -29.63
N ASP A 357 -11.26 1.11 -29.97
CA ASP A 357 -11.26 0.28 -31.17
C ASP A 357 -12.41 -0.74 -31.14
N PHE A 358 -12.63 -1.43 -30.02
CA PHE A 358 -13.75 -2.37 -29.88
C PHE A 358 -15.13 -1.67 -29.96
N LYS A 359 -15.25 -0.45 -29.44
CA LYS A 359 -16.48 0.35 -29.59
C LYS A 359 -16.73 0.69 -31.06
N MET A 360 -15.70 1.13 -31.78
CA MET A 360 -15.78 1.43 -33.21
C MET A 360 -16.14 0.19 -34.02
N GLU A 361 -15.45 -0.94 -33.80
CA GLU A 361 -15.74 -2.20 -34.49
C GLU A 361 -17.18 -2.68 -34.24
N ARG A 362 -17.68 -2.51 -33.01
CA ARG A 362 -19.09 -2.82 -32.68
C ARG A 362 -20.05 -1.90 -33.43
N GLN A 363 -19.77 -0.60 -33.55
CA GLN A 363 -20.61 0.33 -34.31
C GLN A 363 -20.60 0.00 -35.81
N GLU A 364 -19.43 -0.28 -36.38
CA GLU A 364 -19.30 -0.69 -37.78
C GLU A 364 -20.05 -1.99 -38.07
N LYS A 365 -19.97 -2.96 -37.17
CA LYS A 365 -20.75 -4.21 -37.28
C LYS A 365 -22.25 -3.95 -37.28
N VAL A 366 -22.74 -3.07 -36.40
CA VAL A 366 -24.17 -2.69 -36.38
C VAL A 366 -24.58 -2.03 -37.69
N LYS A 367 -23.75 -1.11 -38.20
CA LYS A 367 -23.99 -0.45 -39.49
C LYS A 367 -24.03 -1.45 -40.64
N ALA A 368 -23.04 -2.35 -40.73
CA ALA A 368 -22.98 -3.38 -41.76
C ALA A 368 -24.19 -4.33 -41.73
N LEU A 369 -24.69 -4.68 -40.54
CA LEU A 369 -25.91 -5.47 -40.39
C LEU A 369 -27.15 -4.71 -40.90
N SER A 370 -27.27 -3.41 -40.59
CA SER A 370 -28.34 -2.56 -41.08
C SER A 370 -28.31 -2.43 -42.61
N ASP A 371 -27.13 -2.20 -43.19
CA ASP A 371 -26.94 -2.08 -44.64
C ASP A 371 -27.31 -3.39 -45.34
N ARG A 372 -26.94 -4.53 -44.75
CA ARG A 372 -27.32 -5.86 -45.26
C ARG A 372 -28.83 -6.08 -45.23
N GLU A 373 -29.50 -5.69 -44.14
CA GLU A 373 -30.96 -5.77 -44.05
C GLU A 373 -31.64 -4.88 -45.09
N GLN A 374 -31.16 -3.65 -45.28
CA GLN A 374 -31.68 -2.75 -46.30
C GLN A 374 -31.51 -3.34 -47.71
N ALA A 375 -30.30 -3.81 -48.05
CA ALA A 375 -30.04 -4.45 -49.33
C ALA A 375 -30.93 -5.69 -49.55
N SER A 376 -31.20 -6.47 -48.50
CA SER A 376 -32.15 -7.59 -48.58
C SER A 376 -33.56 -7.13 -48.91
N ARG A 377 -34.05 -6.05 -48.27
CA ARG A 377 -35.37 -5.49 -48.55
C ARG A 377 -35.46 -4.95 -49.98
N GLU A 378 -34.44 -4.25 -50.45
CA GLU A 378 -34.35 -3.74 -51.82
C GLU A 378 -34.33 -4.89 -52.84
N SER A 379 -33.56 -5.96 -52.58
CA SER A 379 -33.56 -7.16 -53.41
C SER A 379 -34.95 -7.79 -53.51
N ASP A 380 -35.67 -7.89 -52.40
CA ASP A 380 -37.02 -8.48 -52.38
C ASP A 380 -38.04 -7.58 -53.10
N GLN A 381 -37.93 -6.24 -52.98
CA GLN A 381 -38.72 -5.31 -53.77
C GLN A 381 -38.47 -5.46 -55.28
N ILE A 382 -37.21 -5.60 -55.69
CA ILE A 382 -36.86 -5.82 -57.10
C ILE A 382 -37.43 -7.14 -57.61
N LYS A 383 -37.33 -8.23 -56.82
CA LYS A 383 -37.93 -9.52 -57.19
C LYS A 383 -39.44 -9.42 -57.37
N GLN A 384 -40.14 -8.74 -56.46
CA GLN A 384 -41.59 -8.51 -56.57
C GLN A 384 -41.94 -7.73 -57.84
N ARG A 385 -41.21 -6.64 -58.13
CA ARG A 385 -41.41 -5.83 -59.33
C ARG A 385 -41.15 -6.62 -60.61
N PHE A 386 -40.11 -7.45 -60.62
CA PHE A 386 -39.80 -8.33 -61.75
C PHE A 386 -40.92 -9.34 -61.99
N GLU A 387 -41.46 -9.96 -60.94
CA GLU A 387 -42.57 -10.91 -61.07
C GLU A 387 -43.86 -10.22 -61.57
N GLN A 388 -44.13 -8.99 -61.11
CA GLN A 388 -45.23 -8.18 -61.63
C GLN A 388 -45.04 -7.88 -63.14
N LEU A 389 -43.89 -7.38 -63.55
CA LEU A 389 -43.56 -7.13 -64.95
C LEU A 389 -43.67 -8.38 -65.81
N ARG A 390 -43.28 -9.53 -65.26
CA ARG A 390 -43.42 -10.83 -65.92
C ARG A 390 -44.89 -11.19 -66.15
N GLN A 391 -45.75 -10.98 -65.17
CA GLN A 391 -47.21 -11.19 -65.30
C GLN A 391 -47.82 -10.24 -66.34
N GLU A 392 -47.45 -8.96 -66.31
CA GLU A 392 -47.88 -7.96 -67.31
C GLU A 392 -47.44 -8.36 -68.72
N HIS A 393 -46.19 -8.81 -68.88
CA HIS A 393 -45.68 -9.29 -70.17
C HIS A 393 -46.42 -10.54 -70.67
N ILE A 394 -46.76 -11.49 -69.80
CA ILE A 394 -47.58 -12.65 -70.15
C ILE A 394 -48.98 -12.18 -70.60
N GLY A 395 -49.61 -11.27 -69.87
CA GLY A 395 -50.92 -10.71 -70.23
C GLY A 395 -50.90 -9.96 -71.57
N LEU A 396 -49.88 -9.15 -71.83
CA LEU A 396 -49.69 -8.46 -73.11
C LEU A 396 -49.51 -9.44 -74.26
N ARG A 397 -48.70 -10.51 -74.08
CA ARG A 397 -48.53 -11.55 -75.09
C ARG A 397 -49.86 -12.21 -75.43
N GLN A 398 -50.64 -12.59 -74.42
CA GLN A 398 -51.96 -13.20 -74.63
C GLN A 398 -52.92 -12.25 -75.34
N ASN A 399 -52.90 -10.95 -75.01
CA ASN A 399 -53.72 -9.94 -75.68
C ASN A 399 -53.32 -9.79 -77.16
N ILE A 400 -52.02 -9.71 -77.45
CA ILE A 400 -51.51 -9.66 -78.82
C ILE A 400 -51.93 -10.91 -79.60
N GLU A 401 -51.80 -12.11 -79.03
CA GLU A 401 -52.26 -13.36 -79.65
C GLU A 401 -53.77 -13.34 -79.95
N GLN A 402 -54.59 -12.84 -79.00
CA GLN A 402 -56.03 -12.67 -79.21
C GLN A 402 -56.34 -11.64 -80.31
N MET A 403 -55.64 -10.51 -80.34
CA MET A 403 -55.78 -9.50 -81.39
C MET A 403 -55.47 -10.09 -82.77
N TYR A 404 -54.37 -10.82 -82.93
CA TYR A 404 -54.02 -11.48 -84.19
C TYR A 404 -55.06 -12.54 -84.59
N ALA A 405 -55.54 -13.35 -83.63
CA ALA A 405 -56.59 -14.33 -83.89
C ALA A 405 -57.91 -13.66 -84.33
N ASN A 406 -58.28 -12.53 -83.72
CA ASN A 406 -59.46 -11.75 -84.10
C ASN A 406 -59.30 -11.11 -85.48
N ALA A 407 -58.12 -10.56 -85.79
CA ALA A 407 -57.81 -10.01 -87.11
C ALA A 407 -57.88 -11.08 -88.21
N GLN A 408 -57.34 -12.28 -87.96
CA GLN A 408 -57.45 -13.42 -88.88
C GLN A 408 -58.92 -13.86 -89.10
N ARG A 409 -59.75 -13.87 -88.04
CA ARG A 409 -61.20 -14.16 -88.18
C ARG A 409 -61.92 -13.11 -89.02
N GLN A 410 -61.57 -11.82 -88.87
CA GLN A 410 -62.14 -10.76 -89.70
C GLN A 410 -61.70 -10.86 -91.17
N GLN A 411 -60.44 -11.22 -91.44
CA GLN A 411 -59.99 -11.50 -92.81
C GLN A 411 -60.70 -12.72 -93.43
N ALA A 412 -60.94 -13.78 -92.67
CA ALA A 412 -61.68 -14.96 -93.12
C ALA A 412 -63.15 -14.65 -93.44
N GLN A 413 -63.77 -13.69 -92.73
CA GLN A 413 -65.12 -13.21 -93.03
C GLN A 413 -65.16 -12.22 -94.22
N GLY A 414 -64.02 -11.61 -94.58
CA GLY A 414 -63.90 -10.66 -95.70
C GLY A 414 -63.70 -11.29 -97.08
N GLN A 415 -63.41 -12.59 -97.19
CA GLN A 415 -63.11 -13.25 -98.48
C GLN A 415 -64.33 -13.70 -99.30
N ASN A 416 -65.56 -13.40 -98.87
CA ASN A 416 -66.79 -13.78 -99.59
C ASN A 416 -67.43 -12.68 -100.45
N ARG A 417 -66.75 -11.56 -100.77
CA ARG A 417 -67.23 -10.60 -101.79
C ARG A 417 -66.10 -9.94 -102.58
N LEU A 418 -66.19 -10.04 -103.90
CA LEU A 418 -65.45 -9.31 -104.93
C LEU A 418 -66.49 -8.66 -105.89
N PRO A 419 -66.16 -7.64 -106.70
CA PRO A 419 -65.98 -6.23 -106.32
C PRO A 419 -66.93 -5.30 -107.11
N ASN A 420 -67.15 -4.04 -106.69
CA ASN A 420 -67.26 -2.95 -107.67
C ASN A 420 -67.13 -1.52 -107.11
N SER A 421 -66.43 -0.72 -107.91
CA SER A 421 -66.58 0.72 -108.20
C SER A 421 -66.52 1.78 -107.08
N GLY A 422 -65.37 2.43 -107.00
CA GLY A 422 -65.25 3.86 -107.35
C GLY A 422 -65.81 4.90 -106.38
N ARG A 423 -64.92 5.50 -105.58
CA ARG A 423 -64.66 6.96 -105.64
C ARG A 423 -63.49 7.38 -104.75
N SER A 424 -62.69 8.25 -105.36
CA SER A 424 -61.58 9.03 -104.82
C SER A 424 -61.91 9.79 -103.54
N CYS A 425 -60.97 9.80 -102.59
CA CYS A 425 -60.63 10.97 -101.77
C CYS A 425 -59.20 10.83 -101.21
N ALA A 426 -58.30 11.66 -101.78
CA ALA A 426 -57.05 12.20 -101.23
C ALA A 426 -56.22 11.34 -100.25
N ALA A 427 -55.20 10.68 -100.79
CA ALA A 427 -54.00 10.36 -100.04
C ALA A 427 -53.13 11.63 -99.92
N GLN A 428 -52.99 12.17 -98.71
CA GLN A 428 -51.84 13.03 -98.40
C GLN A 428 -50.64 12.12 -98.19
N VAL A 429 -49.73 12.16 -99.17
CA VAL A 429 -48.34 11.77 -98.99
C VAL A 429 -47.69 12.82 -98.09
N GLN A 430 -47.26 12.42 -96.90
CA GLN A 430 -46.21 13.11 -96.16
C GLN A 430 -45.17 12.08 -95.77
N GLU A 431 -44.08 12.07 -96.53
CA GLU A 431 -42.82 11.42 -96.23
C GLU A 431 -41.84 12.47 -95.66
N PRO A 432 -40.69 12.09 -95.11
CA PRO A 432 -40.45 11.46 -93.81
C PRO A 432 -39.59 12.43 -92.95
N TRP A 433 -38.89 11.95 -91.91
CA TRP A 433 -37.97 12.66 -90.99
C TRP A 433 -38.57 13.20 -89.69
N GLN A 434 -38.69 12.34 -88.68
CA GLN A 434 -38.44 12.76 -87.29
C GLN A 434 -37.56 11.72 -86.58
N LYS A 435 -36.38 12.18 -86.18
CA LYS A 435 -35.38 11.47 -85.37
C LYS A 435 -35.98 11.14 -83.99
N PRO A 436 -35.61 10.00 -83.37
CA PRO A 436 -35.90 9.78 -81.96
C PRO A 436 -34.94 10.65 -81.13
N ASN A 437 -35.49 11.56 -80.33
CA ASN A 437 -34.70 12.33 -79.36
C ASN A 437 -34.65 11.57 -78.03
N PRO A 438 -33.47 11.50 -77.38
CA PRO A 438 -33.25 10.73 -76.17
C PRO A 438 -33.81 11.44 -74.93
N MET A 439 -34.22 10.63 -73.95
CA MET A 439 -34.59 11.07 -72.62
C MET A 439 -33.48 11.89 -71.98
N ARG A 440 -33.87 13.07 -71.48
CA ARG A 440 -33.04 14.04 -70.75
C ARG A 440 -32.89 13.58 -69.29
N PRO A 441 -31.68 13.51 -68.71
CA PRO A 441 -31.50 13.44 -67.27
C PRO A 441 -31.74 14.83 -66.66
N ARG A 442 -32.53 14.90 -65.59
CA ARG A 442 -32.75 16.13 -64.82
C ARG A 442 -31.59 16.30 -63.83
N ALA A 443 -30.82 17.36 -64.04
CA ALA A 443 -29.81 17.85 -63.10
C ALA A 443 -30.46 18.36 -61.81
N LEU A 444 -29.84 18.06 -60.67
CA LEU A 444 -29.81 18.90 -59.47
C LEU A 444 -28.35 18.92 -59.00
N GLY A 445 -27.62 19.94 -59.44
CA GLY A 445 -26.41 20.41 -58.79
C GLY A 445 -26.80 21.56 -57.86
N MET A 446 -26.31 21.51 -56.63
CA MET A 446 -26.07 22.70 -55.81
C MET A 446 -24.64 22.59 -55.30
N GLU A 447 -23.82 23.53 -55.76
CA GLU A 447 -22.49 23.83 -55.22
C GLU A 447 -22.64 24.43 -53.82
N VAL A 448 -21.70 24.10 -52.94
CA VAL A 448 -21.19 25.04 -51.92
C VAL A 448 -19.67 24.96 -51.93
N GLN A 449 -19.08 26.13 -52.01
CA GLN A 449 -17.65 26.45 -52.11
C GLN A 449 -16.84 25.98 -50.89
N ALA A 450 -15.58 25.59 -51.14
CA ALA A 450 -14.51 25.67 -50.16
C ALA A 450 -13.28 26.26 -50.85
N ASP A 451 -12.98 27.52 -50.54
CA ASP A 451 -11.66 28.11 -50.73
C ASP A 451 -10.73 27.67 -49.59
N GLY A 452 -9.46 27.42 -49.91
CA GLY A 452 -8.40 27.54 -48.91
C GLY A 452 -7.22 26.57 -48.97
N THR A 453 -6.31 26.81 -49.93
CA THR A 453 -4.84 26.81 -49.76
C THR A 453 -4.04 25.52 -49.43
N GLY A 454 -3.16 25.13 -50.37
CA GLY A 454 -1.78 24.75 -50.05
C GLY A 454 -1.36 23.27 -50.24
N PRO A 455 -0.35 22.97 -51.09
CA PRO A 455 0.18 21.62 -51.32
C PRO A 455 1.40 21.31 -50.42
N ASP A 456 1.83 20.04 -50.32
CA ASP A 456 3.08 19.56 -50.97
C ASP A 456 3.52 18.14 -50.50
N VAL A 457 4.23 17.46 -51.40
CA VAL A 457 5.20 16.36 -51.27
C VAL A 457 4.72 14.88 -51.27
N THR A 458 4.92 14.28 -52.46
CA THR A 458 5.37 12.92 -52.87
C THR A 458 6.20 12.13 -51.83
N ASP A 459 6.45 10.82 -51.83
CA ASP A 459 6.62 9.75 -52.82
C ASP A 459 6.64 8.39 -52.05
N SER A 460 6.37 7.28 -52.73
CA SER A 460 6.58 5.91 -52.21
C SER A 460 8.08 5.55 -52.17
N PRO A 461 8.52 4.50 -51.41
CA PRO A 461 8.78 3.21 -52.09
C PRO A 461 8.62 1.90 -51.26
N THR A 462 8.03 0.89 -51.91
CA THR A 462 8.55 -0.48 -52.15
C THR A 462 8.75 -1.51 -51.00
N SER A 463 8.10 -2.67 -51.15
CA SER A 463 8.38 -3.93 -50.42
C SER A 463 9.71 -4.61 -50.82
N PRO A 464 10.22 -5.55 -50.00
CA PRO A 464 10.52 -6.87 -50.58
C PRO A 464 10.23 -8.12 -49.70
N ARG A 465 9.66 -9.13 -50.38
CA ARG A 465 9.86 -10.61 -50.40
C ARG A 465 10.08 -11.48 -49.14
N LYS A 466 9.35 -12.61 -49.16
CA LYS A 466 9.51 -13.87 -48.41
C LYS A 466 10.67 -14.73 -48.96
N ASP A 467 11.48 -15.33 -48.07
CA ASP A 467 11.69 -16.78 -47.91
C ASP A 467 12.95 -17.08 -47.06
N ALA A 468 12.76 -17.72 -45.89
CA ALA A 468 13.62 -18.76 -45.27
C ALA A 468 13.33 -18.90 -43.74
N ILE A 469 12.92 -20.10 -43.31
CA ILE A 469 12.86 -20.62 -41.93
C ILE A 469 13.91 -21.76 -41.89
N PRO A 470 14.79 -22.01 -40.87
CA PRO A 470 14.54 -22.16 -39.41
C PRO A 470 15.75 -21.76 -38.49
N PRO A 471 15.86 -22.13 -37.17
CA PRO A 471 14.88 -22.58 -36.17
C PRO A 471 14.82 -21.69 -34.90
N MET A 472 13.85 -22.00 -34.03
CA MET A 472 13.73 -21.49 -32.66
C MET A 472 15.06 -21.30 -31.91
N ARG A 473 15.28 -20.10 -31.38
CA ARG A 473 16.11 -19.87 -30.18
C ARG A 473 15.31 -19.08 -29.14
N ARG A 474 15.40 -19.56 -27.91
CA ARG A 474 14.81 -19.05 -26.68
C ARG A 474 14.99 -17.53 -26.58
N PHE A 475 13.91 -16.82 -26.28
CA PHE A 475 13.97 -15.43 -25.84
C PHE A 475 14.63 -15.40 -24.45
N THR A 476 15.90 -15.02 -24.42
CA THR A 476 16.56 -14.45 -23.24
C THR A 476 16.54 -12.94 -23.40
N SER A 477 16.06 -12.24 -22.37
CA SER A 477 16.07 -10.79 -22.15
C SER A 477 17.22 -10.06 -22.88
N GLN A 478 16.90 -9.30 -23.93
CA GLN A 478 17.83 -8.30 -24.47
C GLN A 478 17.67 -7.02 -23.64
N GLY A 479 18.47 -6.92 -22.58
CA GLY A 479 18.82 -5.63 -21.98
C GLY A 479 19.68 -4.83 -22.96
N SER A 480 19.50 -3.51 -22.97
CA SER A 480 20.29 -2.56 -23.75
C SER A 480 21.80 -2.83 -23.56
N GLN A 481 22.50 -3.08 -24.66
CA GLN A 481 23.96 -3.18 -24.65
C GLN A 481 24.57 -1.78 -24.77
N LEU A 482 25.50 -1.47 -23.89
CA LEU A 482 26.22 -0.20 -23.83
C LEU A 482 27.67 -0.38 -24.28
N GLN A 483 28.21 0.63 -24.93
CA GLN A 483 29.56 0.59 -25.50
C GLN A 483 30.58 1.09 -24.46
N CYS A 484 31.65 0.33 -24.23
CA CYS A 484 32.74 0.78 -23.39
C CYS A 484 33.48 1.96 -24.04
N PRO A 485 33.66 3.10 -23.35
CA PRO A 485 34.34 4.26 -23.92
C PRO A 485 35.83 4.03 -24.18
N ASN A 486 36.48 3.10 -23.46
CA ASN A 486 37.92 2.83 -23.61
C ASN A 486 38.23 1.89 -24.79
N CYS A 487 37.55 0.75 -24.94
CA CYS A 487 37.85 -0.24 -25.98
C CYS A 487 36.78 -0.35 -27.08
N ARG A 488 35.70 0.44 -27.00
CA ARG A 488 34.56 0.48 -27.94
C ARG A 488 33.82 -0.85 -28.14
N LYS A 489 34.05 -1.87 -27.29
CA LYS A 489 33.31 -3.15 -27.31
C LYS A 489 31.95 -2.97 -26.59
N LEU A 490 30.93 -3.71 -27.05
CA LEU A 490 29.55 -3.64 -26.52
C LEU A 490 29.35 -4.68 -25.41
N PHE A 491 28.75 -4.25 -24.29
CA PHE A 491 28.49 -5.09 -23.13
C PHE A 491 27.04 -4.91 -22.64
N PRO A 492 26.40 -5.95 -22.08
CA PRO A 492 25.17 -5.79 -21.31
C PRO A 492 25.39 -4.80 -20.16
N HIS A 493 24.34 -4.04 -19.81
CA HIS A 493 24.39 -2.99 -18.77
C HIS A 493 25.10 -3.44 -17.48
N ASP A 494 24.79 -4.65 -17.01
CA ASP A 494 25.26 -5.22 -15.75
C ASP A 494 26.75 -5.64 -15.77
N LEU A 495 27.34 -5.76 -16.96
CA LEU A 495 28.73 -6.22 -17.15
C LEU A 495 29.67 -5.11 -17.58
N LEU A 496 29.14 -3.97 -18.03
CA LEU A 496 29.95 -2.85 -18.48
C LEU A 496 30.79 -2.27 -17.34
N GLU A 497 30.21 -2.12 -16.15
CA GLU A 497 30.89 -1.49 -15.01
C GLU A 497 32.04 -2.34 -14.46
N ASN A 498 31.93 -3.67 -14.51
CA ASN A 498 33.03 -4.56 -14.17
C ASN A 498 34.12 -4.52 -15.25
N HIS A 499 33.73 -4.50 -16.53
CA HIS A 499 34.70 -4.37 -17.61
C HIS A 499 35.47 -3.05 -17.56
N MET A 500 34.81 -1.92 -17.27
CA MET A 500 35.47 -0.61 -17.20
C MET A 500 36.53 -0.51 -16.10
N ARG A 501 36.44 -1.31 -15.03
CA ARG A 501 37.47 -1.36 -13.98
C ARG A 501 38.78 -2.00 -14.46
N ASP A 502 38.67 -2.97 -15.35
CA ASP A 502 39.82 -3.77 -15.84
C ASP A 502 40.27 -3.34 -17.25
N CYS A 503 39.57 -2.40 -17.88
CA CYS A 503 39.82 -1.99 -19.27
C CYS A 503 40.93 -0.93 -19.36
N THR A 504 42.13 -1.38 -19.72
CA THR A 504 43.32 -0.52 -19.88
C THR A 504 43.40 0.22 -21.22
N GLY A 505 42.39 0.09 -22.10
CA GLY A 505 42.29 0.89 -23.32
C GLY A 505 43.24 0.53 -24.47
N ASP A 506 44.01 -0.56 -24.35
CA ASP A 506 44.89 -1.05 -25.41
C ASP A 506 44.21 -2.13 -26.25
N ASP A 507 43.37 -1.71 -27.21
CA ASP A 507 42.96 -2.48 -28.40
C ASP A 507 42.29 -1.55 -29.43
#